data_AF-G2I3S5-F1
#
_entry.id   AF-G2I3S5-F1
#
_cell.length_a   1.000
_cell.length_b   1.000
_cell.length_c   1.000
_cell.angle_alpha   90.00
_cell.angle_beta   90.00
_cell.angle_gamma   90.00
#
_symmetry.space_group_name_H-M   'P 1'
#
loop_
_entity.id
_entity.type
_entity.pdbx_description
1 polymer ?
#
loop_
_entity_poly.entity_id
_entity_poly.type
_entity_poly.pdbx_seq_one_letter_code
_entity_poly.pdbx_strand_id
1 'polypeptide(L)'
;MRGQPVSHPIPAAGSHMSQHTPFGLDNDTVTVTAVTHSGNFHLDETLGYVILHYALAPQGDLAGRVMANTPGDRLHFTRTRTPERIAAANIVFDVGGRHDPAAGRYDHHMKDKPLREDGTPYSAAGLLWKDYGIAAIRNMLATPVDEAELPAIWQAIDKSLVLPIDQDDNGVAKMGKLSLADIVSACRPAWDTAELYGPEQARARESAGFSQAATTIAGYLVNMVDRVRASLKAASRVLAAYEAAQDKRILIMDTGMPTEKVIFEHDLPVVYVVSPAGRDRWNVKAVPPTRGDFGQRVSLPDAWRGLEGEALAKVSGVSDAVFAHPARFICGAASKAGAVRMATLALEIDAAAAPSA
;
A
#
# COMPACT_ATOMS: atom_id res chain seq x y z
N MET A 1 43.08 -1.09 -11.56
CA MET A 1 42.03 -0.64 -12.51
C MET A 1 40.75 -0.51 -11.71
N ARG A 2 40.30 0.72 -11.46
CA ARG A 2 39.12 1.01 -10.62
C ARG A 2 37.87 0.84 -11.47
N GLY A 3 36.99 -0.09 -11.08
CA GLY A 3 35.70 -0.31 -11.72
C GLY A 3 34.80 0.91 -11.53
N GLN A 4 34.18 1.36 -12.62
CA GLN A 4 33.17 2.42 -12.60
C GLN A 4 31.91 1.95 -11.86
N PRO A 5 31.21 2.83 -11.14
CA PRO A 5 29.91 2.49 -10.58
C PRO A 5 28.90 2.36 -11.72
N VAL A 6 28.26 1.19 -11.79
CA VAL A 6 27.15 0.92 -12.70
C VAL A 6 25.95 1.73 -12.20
N SER A 7 25.68 2.85 -12.85
CA SER A 7 24.41 3.57 -12.69
C SER A 7 23.30 2.70 -13.27
N HIS A 8 22.48 2.08 -12.41
CA HIS A 8 21.23 1.50 -12.87
C HIS A 8 20.26 2.64 -13.18
N PRO A 9 19.82 2.81 -14.43
CA PRO A 9 18.74 3.73 -14.71
C PRO A 9 17.48 3.21 -14.02
N ILE A 10 16.80 4.07 -13.27
CA ILE A 10 15.41 3.87 -12.89
C ILE A 10 14.66 3.64 -14.22
N PRO A 11 13.98 2.50 -14.43
CA PRO A 11 13.23 2.29 -15.66
C PRO A 11 12.22 3.44 -15.77
N ALA A 12 12.24 4.12 -16.92
CA ALA A 12 11.22 5.11 -17.25
C ALA A 12 9.87 4.45 -17.01
N ALA A 13 9.00 5.11 -16.24
CA ALA A 13 7.63 4.69 -16.05
C ALA A 13 7.05 4.46 -17.46
N GLY A 14 6.82 3.20 -17.81
CA GLY A 14 6.15 2.84 -19.05
C GLY A 14 4.86 3.64 -19.11
N SER A 15 4.52 4.14 -20.30
CA SER A 15 3.29 4.90 -20.51
C SER A 15 2.08 4.00 -20.28
N HIS A 16 1.69 3.83 -19.01
CA HIS A 16 0.53 3.05 -18.58
C HIS A 16 -0.77 3.88 -18.68
N MET A 17 -0.76 4.97 -19.45
CA MET A 17 -1.99 5.70 -19.75
C MET A 17 -2.77 4.93 -20.80
N SER A 18 -4.04 4.69 -20.48
CA SER A 18 -5.00 4.05 -21.36
C SER A 18 -5.03 4.73 -22.75
N GLN A 19 -5.02 3.94 -23.82
CA GLN A 19 -5.14 4.46 -25.20
C GLN A 19 -6.56 4.96 -25.53
N HIS A 20 -7.48 4.85 -24.57
CA HIS A 20 -8.84 5.33 -24.65
C HIS A 20 -9.19 6.06 -23.35
N THR A 21 -10.25 6.85 -23.36
CA THR A 21 -10.80 7.39 -22.11
C THR A 21 -11.81 6.38 -21.56
N PRO A 22 -11.59 5.80 -20.37
CA PRO A 22 -12.53 4.84 -19.80
C PRO A 22 -13.91 5.45 -19.59
N PHE A 23 -14.97 4.68 -19.86
CA PHE A 23 -16.35 5.16 -19.78
C PHE A 23 -16.65 5.76 -18.40
N GLY A 24 -17.17 6.99 -18.39
CA GLY A 24 -17.52 7.70 -17.16
C GLY A 24 -16.36 8.49 -16.53
N LEU A 25 -15.15 8.48 -17.08
CA LEU A 25 -14.09 9.38 -16.59
C LEU A 25 -14.08 10.74 -17.31
N ASP A 26 -14.71 10.85 -18.47
CA ASP A 26 -14.80 12.04 -19.30
C ASP A 26 -15.97 12.97 -18.96
N ASN A 27 -17.02 12.46 -18.32
CA ASN A 27 -18.21 13.23 -17.96
C ASN A 27 -18.72 12.85 -16.56
N ASP A 28 -18.48 13.71 -15.57
CA ASP A 28 -18.83 13.52 -14.16
C ASP A 28 -20.34 13.55 -13.86
N THR A 29 -21.17 13.94 -14.83
CA THR A 29 -22.64 13.97 -14.69
C THR A 29 -23.35 12.77 -15.29
N VAL A 30 -22.65 11.96 -16.12
CA VAL A 30 -23.28 10.80 -16.76
C VAL A 30 -23.55 9.71 -15.73
N THR A 31 -24.77 9.17 -15.76
CA THR A 31 -25.14 7.97 -15.01
C THR A 31 -24.46 6.76 -15.64
N VAL A 32 -23.82 5.93 -14.81
CA VAL A 32 -23.08 4.74 -15.24
C VAL A 32 -23.74 3.49 -14.69
N THR A 33 -24.02 2.51 -15.54
CA THR A 33 -24.43 1.17 -15.13
C THR A 33 -23.25 0.21 -15.19
N ALA A 34 -22.94 -0.42 -14.05
CA ALA A 34 -21.88 -1.42 -13.94
C ALA A 34 -22.46 -2.79 -13.53
N VAL A 35 -22.01 -3.83 -14.21
CA VAL A 35 -22.48 -5.22 -14.01
C VAL A 35 -21.33 -6.19 -13.80
N THR A 36 -21.50 -7.09 -12.84
CA THR A 36 -20.70 -8.32 -12.69
C THR A 36 -21.63 -9.53 -12.46
N HIS A 37 -21.09 -10.73 -12.30
CA HIS A 37 -21.89 -11.92 -12.07
C HIS A 37 -22.56 -11.97 -10.67
N SER A 38 -23.71 -12.64 -10.57
CA SER A 38 -24.35 -12.96 -9.28
C SER A 38 -23.76 -14.25 -8.66
N GLY A 39 -24.36 -14.82 -7.61
CA GLY A 39 -23.94 -16.10 -7.04
C GLY A 39 -22.69 -16.01 -6.16
N ASN A 40 -21.92 -17.10 -6.10
CA ASN A 40 -20.62 -17.11 -5.43
C ASN A 40 -19.76 -15.97 -5.94
N PHE A 41 -19.09 -15.27 -5.02
CA PHE A 41 -18.23 -14.15 -5.33
C PHE A 41 -16.81 -14.31 -4.79
N HIS A 42 -15.86 -13.63 -5.41
CA HIS A 42 -14.43 -13.66 -5.10
C HIS A 42 -13.91 -12.25 -4.81
N LEU A 43 -12.61 -12.19 -4.48
CA LEU A 43 -11.93 -10.93 -4.25
C LEU A 43 -11.80 -10.11 -5.54
N ASP A 44 -11.79 -10.75 -6.71
CA ASP A 44 -11.63 -10.08 -8.00
C ASP A 44 -12.75 -9.07 -8.27
N GLU A 45 -13.98 -9.53 -8.47
CA GLU A 45 -15.11 -8.66 -8.75
C GLU A 45 -15.50 -7.79 -7.54
N THR A 46 -15.20 -8.23 -6.32
CA THR A 46 -15.37 -7.38 -5.12
C THR A 46 -14.44 -6.16 -5.20
N LEU A 47 -13.16 -6.35 -5.51
CA LEU A 47 -12.21 -5.24 -5.69
C LEU A 47 -12.56 -4.42 -6.93
N GLY A 48 -12.94 -5.06 -8.04
CA GLY A 48 -13.39 -4.37 -9.26
C GLY A 48 -14.54 -3.39 -8.98
N TYR A 49 -15.54 -3.81 -8.20
CA TYR A 49 -16.62 -2.94 -7.75
C TYR A 49 -16.13 -1.75 -6.90
N VAL A 50 -15.22 -2.01 -5.95
CA VAL A 50 -14.64 -0.96 -5.08
C VAL A 50 -13.83 0.06 -5.88
N ILE A 51 -13.05 -0.39 -6.88
CA ILE A 51 -12.30 0.49 -7.79
C ILE A 51 -13.26 1.43 -8.52
N LEU A 52 -14.32 0.88 -9.13
CA LEU A 52 -15.32 1.68 -9.84
C LEU A 52 -16.07 2.64 -8.92
N HIS A 53 -16.37 2.23 -7.69
CA HIS A 53 -16.96 3.10 -6.69
C HIS A 53 -16.10 4.34 -6.47
N TYR A 54 -14.83 4.17 -6.14
CA TYR A 54 -13.96 5.32 -5.88
C TYR A 54 -13.67 6.14 -7.14
N ALA A 55 -13.53 5.50 -8.30
CA ALA A 55 -13.25 6.21 -9.54
C ALA A 55 -14.44 7.07 -10.02
N LEU A 56 -15.68 6.58 -9.87
CA LEU A 56 -16.85 7.19 -10.52
C LEU A 56 -17.83 7.85 -9.55
N ALA A 57 -17.98 7.30 -8.34
CA ALA A 57 -18.98 7.76 -7.37
C ALA A 57 -18.44 7.68 -5.92
N PRO A 58 -17.33 8.38 -5.61
CA PRO A 58 -16.64 8.27 -4.32
C PRO A 58 -17.45 8.80 -3.12
N GLN A 59 -18.50 9.58 -3.37
CA GLN A 59 -19.44 10.09 -2.36
C GLN A 59 -20.74 9.26 -2.30
N GLY A 60 -20.88 8.26 -3.18
CA GLY A 60 -22.07 7.41 -3.21
C GLY A 60 -22.09 6.41 -2.06
N ASP A 61 -23.20 5.71 -1.89
CA ASP A 61 -23.33 4.68 -0.84
C ASP A 61 -22.80 3.33 -1.37
N LEU A 62 -21.54 3.00 -1.06
CA LEU A 62 -20.91 1.74 -1.44
C LEU A 62 -21.74 0.51 -1.00
N ALA A 63 -22.16 0.48 0.26
CA ALA A 63 -22.85 -0.68 0.81
C ALA A 63 -24.31 -0.73 0.33
N GLY A 64 -24.97 0.43 0.35
CA GLY A 64 -26.35 0.62 -0.07
C GLY A 64 -26.54 0.22 -1.53
N ARG A 65 -25.66 0.64 -2.44
CA ARG A 65 -25.75 0.36 -3.88
C ARG A 65 -25.77 -1.14 -4.22
N VAL A 66 -25.20 -1.99 -3.36
CA VAL A 66 -25.30 -3.47 -3.49
C VAL A 66 -26.65 -4.00 -3.02
N MET A 67 -27.20 -3.42 -1.95
CA MET A 67 -28.41 -3.88 -1.26
C MET A 67 -29.69 -3.36 -1.91
N ALA A 68 -29.66 -2.13 -2.42
CA ALA A 68 -30.74 -1.47 -3.12
C ALA A 68 -30.13 -0.49 -4.12
N ASN A 69 -30.73 -0.32 -5.30
CA ASN A 69 -30.32 0.77 -6.19
C ASN A 69 -30.60 2.10 -5.46
N THR A 70 -29.55 2.77 -4.99
CA THR A 70 -29.65 4.06 -4.30
C THR A 70 -30.06 5.12 -5.32
N PRO A 71 -31.28 5.70 -5.23
CA PRO A 71 -31.73 6.71 -6.18
C PRO A 71 -30.85 7.96 -6.11
N GLY A 72 -30.46 8.51 -7.26
CA GLY A 72 -29.60 9.70 -7.34
C GLY A 72 -28.10 9.43 -7.23
N ASP A 73 -27.67 8.18 -7.04
CA ASP A 73 -26.26 7.81 -7.18
C ASP A 73 -25.88 7.77 -8.68
N ARG A 74 -24.71 8.31 -9.00
CA ARG A 74 -24.18 8.32 -10.37
C ARG A 74 -23.85 6.93 -10.87
N LEU A 75 -23.38 6.04 -9.98
CA LEU A 75 -23.06 4.67 -10.33
C LEU A 75 -24.20 3.75 -9.87
N HIS A 76 -24.81 3.05 -10.82
CA HIS A 76 -25.75 1.97 -10.55
C HIS A 76 -25.04 0.63 -10.75
N PHE A 77 -25.05 -0.20 -9.71
CA PHE A 77 -24.37 -1.48 -9.72
C PHE A 77 -25.37 -2.63 -9.68
N THR A 78 -25.08 -3.70 -10.40
CA THR A 78 -25.93 -4.87 -10.44
C THR A 78 -25.09 -6.13 -10.57
N ARG A 79 -25.44 -7.15 -9.79
CA ARG A 79 -24.91 -8.52 -9.94
C ARG A 79 -25.92 -9.38 -10.69
N THR A 80 -25.56 -9.91 -11.85
CA THR A 80 -26.49 -10.65 -12.73
C THR A 80 -25.75 -11.58 -13.70
N ARG A 81 -26.42 -12.67 -14.11
CA ARG A 81 -26.01 -13.52 -15.24
C ARG A 81 -26.94 -13.44 -16.45
N THR A 82 -27.95 -12.58 -16.39
CA THR A 82 -28.93 -12.36 -17.48
C THR A 82 -28.24 -11.70 -18.68
N PRO A 83 -28.18 -12.36 -19.87
CA PRO A 83 -27.45 -11.86 -21.04
C PRO A 83 -27.88 -10.45 -21.48
N GLU A 84 -29.18 -10.16 -21.44
CA GLU A 84 -29.73 -8.88 -21.90
C GLU A 84 -29.28 -7.73 -21.00
N ARG A 85 -29.20 -7.97 -19.68
CA ARG A 85 -28.72 -6.98 -18.70
C ARG A 85 -27.22 -6.75 -18.83
N ILE A 86 -26.46 -7.82 -19.09
CA ILE A 86 -25.02 -7.75 -19.35
C ILE A 86 -24.76 -6.93 -20.62
N ALA A 87 -25.47 -7.23 -21.71
CA ALA A 87 -25.29 -6.54 -22.99
C ALA A 87 -25.62 -5.04 -22.90
N ALA A 88 -26.64 -4.67 -22.12
CA ALA A 88 -27.11 -3.29 -21.98
C ALA A 88 -26.25 -2.42 -21.05
N ALA A 89 -25.42 -2.99 -20.19
CA ALA A 89 -24.63 -2.23 -19.22
C ALA A 89 -23.48 -1.45 -19.87
N ASN A 90 -23.16 -0.30 -19.28
CA ASN A 90 -22.04 0.52 -19.74
C ASN A 90 -20.70 -0.15 -19.42
N ILE A 91 -20.54 -0.61 -18.17
CA ILE A 91 -19.36 -1.32 -17.70
C ILE A 91 -19.76 -2.75 -17.34
N VAL A 92 -19.07 -3.74 -17.88
CA VAL A 92 -19.22 -5.15 -17.55
C VAL A 92 -17.87 -5.70 -17.16
N PHE A 93 -17.79 -6.38 -16.03
CA PHE A 93 -16.54 -6.94 -15.53
C PHE A 93 -16.77 -8.31 -14.90
N ASP A 94 -15.77 -9.18 -15.05
CA ASP A 94 -15.79 -10.57 -14.58
C ASP A 94 -16.97 -11.43 -15.12
N VAL A 95 -17.60 -10.98 -16.21
CA VAL A 95 -18.68 -11.68 -16.89
C VAL A 95 -18.81 -11.22 -18.33
N GLY A 96 -19.37 -12.05 -19.20
CA GLY A 96 -19.71 -11.69 -20.58
C GLY A 96 -18.70 -12.15 -21.65
N GLY A 97 -17.56 -12.73 -21.24
CA GLY A 97 -16.59 -13.39 -22.11
C GLY A 97 -15.91 -12.45 -23.10
N ARG A 98 -15.69 -11.18 -22.72
CA ARG A 98 -15.09 -10.16 -23.60
C ARG A 98 -14.22 -9.18 -22.83
N HIS A 99 -13.04 -8.90 -23.38
CA HIS A 99 -12.19 -7.78 -23.01
C HIS A 99 -12.15 -6.77 -24.16
N ASP A 100 -12.78 -5.63 -23.95
CA ASP A 100 -12.82 -4.48 -24.86
C ASP A 100 -13.04 -3.21 -24.00
N PRO A 101 -11.95 -2.61 -23.49
CA PRO A 101 -12.04 -1.47 -22.59
C PRO A 101 -12.76 -0.24 -23.17
N ALA A 102 -12.62 0.01 -24.48
CA ALA A 102 -13.32 1.11 -25.16
C ALA A 102 -14.85 0.92 -25.17
N ALA A 103 -15.31 -0.33 -25.14
CA ALA A 103 -16.72 -0.69 -24.96
C ALA A 103 -17.10 -0.97 -23.50
N GLY A 104 -16.23 -0.70 -22.53
CA GLY A 104 -16.46 -0.95 -21.11
C GLY A 104 -16.58 -2.45 -20.78
N ARG A 105 -15.77 -3.31 -21.40
CA ARG A 105 -15.78 -4.77 -21.17
C ARG A 105 -14.47 -5.23 -20.56
N TYR A 106 -14.53 -5.74 -19.34
CA TYR A 106 -13.39 -6.07 -18.47
C TYR A 106 -13.51 -7.51 -17.93
N ASP A 107 -13.69 -8.49 -18.82
CA ASP A 107 -13.66 -9.91 -18.47
C ASP A 107 -12.31 -10.53 -18.84
N HIS A 108 -11.98 -11.65 -18.21
CA HIS A 108 -10.74 -12.40 -18.40
C HIS A 108 -10.98 -13.92 -18.63
N HIS A 109 -12.24 -14.36 -18.67
CA HIS A 109 -12.60 -15.78 -18.83
C HIS A 109 -12.45 -16.35 -20.26
N MET A 110 -11.99 -15.56 -21.22
CA MET A 110 -11.78 -16.00 -22.60
C MET A 110 -10.61 -16.98 -22.71
N LYS A 111 -10.58 -17.77 -23.79
CA LYS A 111 -9.42 -18.63 -24.11
C LYS A 111 -8.13 -17.81 -24.22
N ASP A 112 -8.22 -16.69 -24.95
CA ASP A 112 -7.12 -15.75 -25.12
C ASP A 112 -7.30 -14.62 -24.09
N LYS A 113 -6.71 -14.82 -22.91
CA LYS A 113 -6.81 -13.88 -21.79
C LYS A 113 -5.95 -12.63 -22.03
N PRO A 114 -6.36 -11.45 -21.54
CA PRO A 114 -5.47 -10.29 -21.51
C PRO A 114 -4.30 -10.54 -20.55
N LEU A 115 -3.08 -10.30 -21.04
CA LEU A 115 -1.84 -10.52 -20.30
C LEU A 115 -1.13 -9.20 -19.98
N ARG A 116 -0.43 -9.18 -18.86
CA ARG A 116 0.61 -8.19 -18.52
C ARG A 116 1.83 -8.37 -19.44
N GLU A 117 2.74 -7.39 -19.43
CA GLU A 117 3.96 -7.44 -20.24
C GLU A 117 4.85 -8.66 -19.93
N ASP A 118 4.83 -9.13 -18.69
CA ASP A 118 5.56 -10.33 -18.25
C ASP A 118 4.82 -11.66 -18.51
N GLY A 119 3.65 -11.61 -19.16
CA GLY A 119 2.82 -12.77 -19.46
C GLY A 119 1.88 -13.19 -18.33
N THR A 120 1.89 -12.51 -17.18
CA THR A 120 0.92 -12.79 -16.10
C THR A 120 -0.49 -12.40 -16.58
N PRO A 121 -1.50 -13.28 -16.47
CA PRO A 121 -2.87 -12.95 -16.86
C PRO A 121 -3.49 -11.93 -15.90
N TYR A 122 -4.26 -10.98 -16.44
CA TYR A 122 -5.09 -10.08 -15.62
C TYR A 122 -6.36 -10.80 -15.14
N SER A 123 -6.86 -10.43 -13.97
CA SER A 123 -8.26 -10.63 -13.58
C SER A 123 -9.09 -9.37 -13.87
N ALA A 124 -10.39 -9.37 -13.62
CA ALA A 124 -11.23 -8.22 -13.90
C ALA A 124 -10.83 -6.98 -13.08
N ALA A 125 -10.45 -7.16 -11.81
CA ALA A 125 -9.91 -6.11 -10.95
C ALA A 125 -8.62 -5.52 -11.51
N GLY A 126 -7.72 -6.35 -12.03
CA GLY A 126 -6.49 -5.87 -12.67
C GLY A 126 -6.74 -5.03 -13.91
N LEU A 127 -7.69 -5.45 -14.75
CA LEU A 127 -8.10 -4.68 -15.93
C LEU A 127 -8.76 -3.36 -15.54
N LEU A 128 -9.65 -3.37 -14.54
CA LEU A 128 -10.28 -2.15 -14.02
C LEU A 128 -9.26 -1.23 -13.32
N TRP A 129 -8.30 -1.78 -12.59
CA TRP A 129 -7.25 -1.00 -11.94
C TRP A 129 -6.37 -0.28 -12.96
N LYS A 130 -6.07 -0.93 -14.09
CA LYS A 130 -5.31 -0.34 -15.19
C LYS A 130 -5.98 0.92 -15.75
N ASP A 131 -7.31 0.92 -15.92
CA ASP A 131 -8.02 2.03 -16.54
C ASP A 131 -8.58 3.05 -15.52
N TYR A 132 -9.07 2.59 -14.37
CA TYR A 132 -9.74 3.44 -13.37
C TYR A 132 -8.92 3.71 -12.10
N GLY A 133 -7.79 3.02 -11.90
CA GLY A 133 -7.05 3.06 -10.64
C GLY A 133 -6.52 4.44 -10.25
N ILE A 134 -6.03 5.22 -11.22
CA ILE A 134 -5.56 6.60 -10.96
C ILE A 134 -6.72 7.50 -10.49
N ALA A 135 -7.89 7.41 -11.13
CA ALA A 135 -9.07 8.17 -10.72
C ALA A 135 -9.54 7.73 -9.31
N ALA A 136 -9.54 6.42 -9.04
CA ALA A 136 -9.86 5.89 -7.72
C ALA A 136 -8.90 6.42 -6.64
N ILE A 137 -7.58 6.40 -6.89
CA ILE A 137 -6.57 6.95 -5.97
C ILE A 137 -6.84 8.42 -5.70
N ARG A 138 -7.03 9.23 -6.76
CA ARG A 138 -7.29 10.67 -6.62
C ARG A 138 -8.47 10.94 -5.68
N ASN A 139 -9.53 10.15 -5.79
CA ASN A 139 -10.73 10.32 -5.00
C ASN A 139 -10.65 9.72 -3.58
N MET A 140 -9.74 8.79 -3.32
CA MET A 140 -9.49 8.23 -1.98
C MET A 140 -8.59 9.13 -1.11
N LEU A 141 -7.78 9.98 -1.73
CA LEU A 141 -6.80 10.81 -1.04
C LEU A 141 -7.45 12.02 -0.36
N ALA A 142 -7.54 12.00 0.96
CA ALA A 142 -8.02 13.14 1.74
C ALA A 142 -7.08 14.36 1.68
N THR A 143 -5.79 14.14 1.47
CA THR A 143 -4.81 15.19 1.18
C THR A 143 -4.34 15.02 -0.26
N PRO A 144 -4.57 16.02 -1.14
CA PRO A 144 -4.08 15.97 -2.51
C PRO A 144 -2.57 15.73 -2.56
N VAL A 145 -2.17 14.98 -3.58
CA VAL A 145 -0.77 14.74 -3.96
C VAL A 145 -0.53 15.40 -5.32
N ASP A 146 0.72 15.65 -5.68
CA ASP A 146 1.01 16.16 -7.02
C ASP A 146 0.63 15.09 -8.06
N GLU A 147 0.14 15.50 -9.23
CA GLU A 147 -0.27 14.56 -10.30
C GLU A 147 0.88 13.62 -10.72
N ALA A 148 2.13 14.07 -10.59
CA ALA A 148 3.33 13.27 -10.84
C ALA A 148 3.56 12.13 -9.82
N GLU A 149 2.93 12.19 -8.64
CA GLU A 149 3.04 11.14 -7.61
C GLU A 149 2.02 10.02 -7.80
N LEU A 150 0.90 10.28 -8.49
CA LEU A 150 -0.17 9.28 -8.70
C LEU A 150 0.32 7.99 -9.39
N PRO A 151 1.16 8.03 -10.44
CA PRO A 151 1.68 6.81 -11.06
C PRO A 151 2.48 5.94 -10.10
N ALA A 152 3.27 6.54 -9.19
CA ALA A 152 4.06 5.80 -8.21
C ALA A 152 3.15 5.13 -7.16
N ILE A 153 2.08 5.80 -6.73
CA ILE A 153 1.06 5.19 -5.85
C ILE A 153 0.37 4.03 -6.57
N TRP A 154 -0.05 4.26 -7.81
CA TRP A 154 -0.71 3.26 -8.63
C TRP A 154 0.13 2.01 -8.81
N GLN A 155 1.41 2.16 -9.16
CA GLN A 155 2.33 1.04 -9.38
C GLN A 155 2.61 0.27 -8.08
N ALA A 156 2.74 0.96 -6.96
CA ALA A 156 2.96 0.31 -5.67
C ALA A 156 1.75 -0.52 -5.23
N ILE A 157 0.53 -0.02 -5.44
CA ILE A 157 -0.70 -0.77 -5.16
C ILE A 157 -0.90 -1.90 -6.18
N ASP A 158 -0.64 -1.66 -7.46
CA ASP A 158 -0.73 -2.70 -8.51
C ASP A 158 0.15 -3.90 -8.13
N LYS A 159 1.42 -3.65 -7.81
CA LYS A 159 2.37 -4.70 -7.46
C LYS A 159 2.05 -5.42 -6.14
N SER A 160 1.58 -4.70 -5.12
CA SER A 160 1.43 -5.26 -3.76
C SER A 160 0.05 -5.83 -3.45
N LEU A 161 -0.97 -5.45 -4.22
CA LEU A 161 -2.36 -5.85 -4.00
C LEU A 161 -2.99 -6.47 -5.25
N VAL A 162 -2.96 -5.77 -6.38
CA VAL A 162 -3.72 -6.16 -7.57
C VAL A 162 -3.10 -7.36 -8.28
N LEU A 163 -1.78 -7.37 -8.45
CA LEU A 163 -1.05 -8.49 -9.07
C LEU A 163 -1.23 -9.82 -8.30
N PRO A 164 -1.13 -9.87 -6.95
CA PRO A 164 -1.50 -11.08 -6.21
C PRO A 164 -2.94 -11.55 -6.42
N ILE A 165 -3.89 -10.63 -6.63
CA ILE A 165 -5.30 -10.96 -6.91
C ILE A 165 -5.44 -11.54 -8.31
N ASP A 166 -4.82 -10.89 -9.31
CA ASP A 166 -4.75 -11.40 -10.69
C ASP A 166 -4.24 -12.84 -10.72
N GLN A 167 -3.18 -13.12 -9.97
CA GLN A 167 -2.56 -14.44 -9.88
C GLN A 167 -3.46 -15.47 -9.19
N ASP A 168 -4.14 -15.10 -8.10
CA ASP A 168 -5.03 -16.02 -7.38
C ASP A 168 -6.24 -16.42 -8.21
N ASP A 169 -6.85 -15.43 -8.86
CA ASP A 169 -8.09 -15.61 -9.60
C ASP A 169 -7.87 -16.35 -10.93
N ASN A 170 -6.71 -16.13 -11.57
CA ASN A 170 -6.31 -16.92 -12.74
C ASN A 170 -5.69 -18.28 -12.41
N GLY A 171 -5.60 -18.67 -11.13
CA GLY A 171 -5.05 -19.96 -10.70
C GLY A 171 -3.53 -20.09 -10.88
N VAL A 172 -2.80 -18.97 -10.98
CA VAL A 172 -1.34 -18.93 -11.10
C VAL A 172 -0.67 -19.10 -9.74
N ALA A 173 -1.13 -18.37 -8.72
CA ALA A 173 -0.60 -18.47 -7.37
C ALA A 173 -1.70 -18.21 -6.34
N LYS A 174 -1.95 -19.19 -5.47
CA LYS A 174 -3.04 -19.12 -4.49
C LYS A 174 -2.69 -18.19 -3.32
N MET A 175 -3.59 -17.29 -2.94
CA MET A 175 -3.48 -16.58 -1.66
C MET A 175 -3.66 -17.54 -0.49
N GLY A 176 -2.86 -17.37 0.57
CA GLY A 176 -2.90 -18.21 1.76
C GLY A 176 -4.15 -18.02 2.63
N LYS A 177 -4.24 -18.80 3.72
CA LYS A 177 -5.24 -18.60 4.78
C LYS A 177 -5.11 -17.22 5.41
N LEU A 178 -6.22 -16.67 5.92
CA LEU A 178 -6.29 -15.32 6.51
C LEU A 178 -5.97 -14.19 5.51
N SER A 179 -5.95 -14.48 4.21
CA SER A 179 -5.80 -13.48 3.16
C SER A 179 -7.09 -12.70 2.93
N LEU A 180 -7.02 -11.63 2.12
CA LEU A 180 -8.21 -10.93 1.67
C LEU A 180 -9.17 -11.85 0.89
N ALA A 181 -8.65 -12.79 0.11
CA ALA A 181 -9.47 -13.76 -0.62
C ALA A 181 -10.24 -14.67 0.34
N ASP A 182 -9.60 -15.09 1.44
CA ASP A 182 -10.22 -15.88 2.51
C ASP A 182 -11.30 -15.06 3.25
N ILE A 183 -11.01 -13.81 3.57
CA ILE A 183 -11.96 -12.88 4.21
C ILE A 183 -13.20 -12.64 3.33
N VAL A 184 -13.02 -12.36 2.03
CA VAL A 184 -14.14 -12.18 1.09
C VAL A 184 -14.94 -13.47 0.96
N SER A 185 -14.26 -14.61 0.83
CA SER A 185 -14.89 -15.92 0.79
C SER A 185 -15.76 -16.20 2.03
N ALA A 186 -15.32 -15.77 3.21
CA ALA A 186 -16.04 -15.93 4.48
C ALA A 186 -17.31 -15.06 4.59
N CYS A 187 -17.45 -14.02 3.76
CA CYS A 187 -18.68 -13.22 3.68
C CYS A 187 -19.79 -13.92 2.88
N ARG A 188 -19.50 -15.03 2.18
CA ARG A 188 -20.50 -15.74 1.39
C ARG A 188 -21.49 -16.50 2.28
N PRO A 189 -22.76 -16.61 1.88
CA PRO A 189 -23.69 -17.53 2.54
C PRO A 189 -23.18 -18.97 2.42
N ALA A 190 -23.52 -19.82 3.40
CA ALA A 190 -23.24 -21.23 3.36
C ALA A 190 -23.96 -21.92 2.19
N TRP A 191 -23.42 -23.03 1.68
CA TRP A 191 -23.92 -23.72 0.50
C TRP A 191 -25.39 -24.20 0.65
N ASP A 192 -25.81 -24.53 1.87
CA ASP A 192 -27.13 -25.03 2.25
C ASP A 192 -28.13 -23.91 2.58
N THR A 193 -27.75 -22.64 2.43
CA THR A 193 -28.62 -21.49 2.80
C THR A 193 -29.96 -21.51 2.08
N ALA A 194 -29.99 -21.90 0.79
CA ALA A 194 -31.24 -21.98 0.03
C ALA A 194 -32.13 -23.14 0.50
N GLU A 195 -31.54 -24.27 0.92
CA GLU A 195 -32.27 -25.41 1.46
C GLU A 195 -32.88 -25.07 2.84
N LEU A 196 -32.13 -24.36 3.68
CA LEU A 196 -32.55 -24.01 5.04
C LEU A 196 -33.53 -22.84 5.11
N TYR A 197 -33.40 -21.84 4.24
CA TYR A 197 -34.11 -20.56 4.37
C TYR A 197 -34.89 -20.14 3.12
N GLY A 198 -34.82 -20.92 2.04
CA GLY A 198 -35.48 -20.61 0.77
C GLY A 198 -34.68 -19.65 -0.14
N PRO A 199 -35.06 -19.58 -1.43
CA PRO A 199 -34.27 -18.89 -2.46
C PRO A 199 -34.23 -17.36 -2.29
N GLU A 200 -35.30 -16.76 -1.78
CA GLU A 200 -35.35 -15.31 -1.56
C GLU A 200 -34.37 -14.88 -0.45
N GLN A 201 -34.40 -15.58 0.69
CA GLN A 201 -33.51 -15.29 1.80
C GLN A 201 -32.04 -15.60 1.46
N ALA A 202 -31.79 -16.65 0.67
CA ALA A 202 -30.46 -16.95 0.17
C ALA A 202 -29.90 -15.81 -0.70
N ARG A 203 -30.72 -15.27 -1.62
CA ARG A 203 -30.35 -14.12 -2.45
C ARG A 203 -30.10 -12.87 -1.61
N ALA A 204 -30.94 -12.59 -0.62
CA ALA A 204 -30.74 -11.46 0.29
C ALA A 204 -29.43 -11.57 1.09
N ARG A 205 -29.10 -12.77 1.57
CA ARG A 205 -27.84 -13.05 2.29
C ARG A 205 -26.62 -12.96 1.37
N GLU A 206 -26.74 -13.39 0.12
CA GLU A 206 -25.69 -13.23 -0.89
C GLU A 206 -25.37 -11.74 -1.14
N SER A 207 -26.39 -10.90 -1.34
CA SER A 207 -26.22 -9.45 -1.50
C SER A 207 -25.61 -8.81 -0.24
N ALA A 208 -26.09 -9.18 0.94
CA ALA A 208 -25.54 -8.68 2.21
C ALA A 208 -24.07 -9.07 2.39
N GLY A 209 -23.72 -10.32 2.06
CA GLY A 209 -22.36 -10.82 2.07
C GLY A 209 -21.44 -10.04 1.12
N PHE A 210 -21.89 -9.80 -0.12
CA PHE A 210 -21.12 -9.01 -1.08
C PHE A 210 -20.94 -7.57 -0.59
N SER A 211 -21.98 -6.95 -0.03
CA SER A 211 -21.92 -5.59 0.52
C SER A 211 -20.91 -5.47 1.67
N GLN A 212 -20.90 -6.46 2.57
CA GLN A 212 -19.93 -6.56 3.66
C GLN A 212 -18.50 -6.75 3.14
N ALA A 213 -18.31 -7.63 2.17
CA ALA A 213 -17.02 -7.86 1.53
C ALA A 213 -16.50 -6.58 0.86
N ALA A 214 -17.33 -5.90 0.06
CA ALA A 214 -16.97 -4.66 -0.61
C ALA A 214 -16.57 -3.56 0.38
N THR A 215 -17.31 -3.40 1.48
CA THR A 215 -16.98 -2.42 2.54
C THR A 215 -15.65 -2.73 3.20
N THR A 216 -15.37 -4.01 3.46
CA THR A 216 -14.10 -4.47 4.04
C THR A 216 -12.94 -4.17 3.09
N ILE A 217 -13.08 -4.50 1.81
CA ILE A 217 -12.05 -4.26 0.78
C ILE A 217 -11.84 -2.78 0.52
N ALA A 218 -12.90 -1.96 0.53
CA ALA A 218 -12.80 -0.50 0.43
C ALA A 218 -11.97 0.10 1.56
N GLY A 219 -12.26 -0.27 2.82
CA GLY A 219 -11.47 0.18 3.96
C GLY A 219 -10.00 -0.25 3.87
N TYR A 220 -9.73 -1.47 3.39
CA TYR A 220 -8.37 -1.93 3.16
C TYR A 220 -7.65 -1.12 2.08
N LEU A 221 -8.30 -0.90 0.93
CA LEU A 221 -7.73 -0.17 -0.20
C LEU A 221 -7.40 1.29 0.16
N VAL A 222 -8.32 2.01 0.83
CA VAL A 222 -8.09 3.38 1.30
C VAL A 222 -6.87 3.46 2.21
N ASN A 223 -6.78 2.56 3.19
CA ASN A 223 -5.65 2.52 4.12
C ASN A 223 -4.33 2.21 3.40
N MET A 224 -4.34 1.32 2.41
CA MET A 224 -3.16 1.00 1.61
C MET A 224 -2.71 2.19 0.77
N VAL A 225 -3.62 2.88 0.09
CA VAL A 225 -3.32 4.09 -0.69
C VAL A 225 -2.71 5.16 0.21
N ASP A 226 -3.29 5.41 1.39
CA ASP A 226 -2.75 6.41 2.32
C ASP A 226 -1.34 6.04 2.84
N ARG A 227 -1.11 4.76 3.15
CA ARG A 227 0.20 4.25 3.57
C ARG A 227 1.25 4.38 2.49
N VAL A 228 0.90 4.09 1.23
CA VAL A 228 1.81 4.23 0.09
C VAL A 228 2.17 5.70 -0.11
N ARG A 229 1.17 6.60 -0.14
CA ARG A 229 1.40 8.06 -0.17
C ARG A 229 2.37 8.49 0.94
N ALA A 230 2.08 8.11 2.18
CA ALA A 230 2.92 8.48 3.33
C ALA A 230 4.36 7.94 3.20
N SER A 231 4.51 6.73 2.63
CA SER A 231 5.81 6.10 2.39
C SER A 231 6.62 6.82 1.30
N LEU A 232 5.99 7.27 0.21
CA LEU A 232 6.65 8.05 -0.83
C LEU A 232 7.13 9.41 -0.28
N LYS A 233 6.28 10.08 0.49
CA LYS A 233 6.65 11.31 1.19
C LYS A 233 7.81 11.09 2.18
N ALA A 234 7.83 9.97 2.89
CA ALA A 234 8.95 9.61 3.77
C ALA A 234 10.24 9.38 2.98
N ALA A 235 10.18 8.69 1.84
CA ALA A 235 11.33 8.47 0.97
C ALA A 235 11.99 9.77 0.51
N SER A 236 11.20 10.71 -0.03
CA SER A 236 11.71 12.02 -0.46
C SER A 236 12.37 12.80 0.69
N ARG A 237 11.76 12.77 1.88
CA ARG A 237 12.31 13.45 3.07
C ARG A 237 13.58 12.80 3.58
N VAL A 238 13.65 11.46 3.57
CA VAL A 238 14.84 10.71 4.01
C VAL A 238 16.00 10.98 3.08
N LEU A 239 15.79 10.94 1.76
CA LEU A 239 16.83 11.23 0.78
C LEU A 239 17.31 12.67 0.90
N ALA A 240 16.41 13.64 1.05
CA ALA A 240 16.80 15.04 1.25
C ALA A 240 17.59 15.25 2.55
N ALA A 241 17.15 14.63 3.66
CA ALA A 241 17.85 14.70 4.95
C ALA A 241 19.23 14.02 4.88
N TYR A 242 19.33 12.89 4.17
CA TYR A 242 20.60 12.22 3.91
C TYR A 242 21.54 13.08 3.07
N GLU A 243 21.03 13.75 2.03
CA GLU A 243 21.85 14.63 1.21
C GLU A 243 22.40 15.82 1.99
N ALA A 244 21.58 16.42 2.85
CA ALA A 244 21.97 17.53 3.71
C ALA A 244 22.83 17.11 4.94
N ALA A 245 22.96 15.82 5.23
CA ALA A 245 23.67 15.33 6.41
C ALA A 245 25.18 15.63 6.33
N GLN A 246 25.73 16.18 7.42
CA GLN A 246 27.18 16.43 7.56
C GLN A 246 27.98 15.13 7.67
N ASP A 247 27.47 14.17 8.44
CA ASP A 247 27.98 12.80 8.50
C ASP A 247 26.92 11.86 7.93
N LYS A 248 27.22 11.24 6.78
CA LYS A 248 26.30 10.32 6.08
C LYS A 248 25.95 9.08 6.90
N ARG A 249 26.65 8.81 8.01
CA ARG A 249 26.34 7.74 8.96
C ARG A 249 25.24 8.12 9.96
N ILE A 250 24.91 9.40 10.11
CA ILE A 250 23.87 9.88 11.03
C ILE A 250 22.78 10.56 10.23
N LEU A 251 21.62 9.92 10.14
CA LEU A 251 20.44 10.48 9.50
C LEU A 251 19.58 11.21 10.52
N ILE A 252 19.38 12.52 10.33
CA ILE A 252 18.58 13.34 11.24
C ILE A 252 17.23 13.64 10.60
N MET A 253 16.14 13.22 11.26
CA MET A 253 14.77 13.45 10.81
C MET A 253 14.05 14.40 11.76
N ASP A 254 13.39 15.43 11.25
CA ASP A 254 12.67 16.40 12.08
C ASP A 254 11.28 15.93 12.54
N THR A 255 10.81 14.80 12.01
CA THR A 255 9.56 14.14 12.43
C THR A 255 9.78 12.63 12.44
N GLY A 256 9.11 11.91 13.34
CA GLY A 256 9.10 10.45 13.31
C GLY A 256 8.47 9.93 12.01
N MET A 257 9.21 9.12 11.26
CA MET A 257 8.76 8.52 10.00
C MET A 257 9.53 7.23 9.70
N PRO A 258 9.01 6.33 8.84
CA PRO A 258 9.75 5.13 8.44
C PRO A 258 10.95 5.52 7.57
N THR A 259 12.16 5.16 8.01
CA THR A 259 13.42 5.43 7.29
C THR A 259 14.09 4.17 6.76
N GLU A 260 13.89 3.04 7.45
CA GLU A 260 14.62 1.79 7.23
C GLU A 260 14.52 1.30 5.79
N LYS A 261 13.31 1.25 5.22
CA LYS A 261 13.09 0.84 3.82
C LYS A 261 13.98 1.62 2.85
N VAL A 262 14.01 2.95 3.00
CA VAL A 262 14.74 3.86 2.10
C VAL A 262 16.24 3.69 2.28
N ILE A 263 16.71 3.55 3.53
CA ILE A 263 18.13 3.30 3.84
C ILE A 263 18.63 2.05 3.10
N PHE A 264 17.85 0.96 3.09
CA PHE A 264 18.25 -0.28 2.43
C PHE A 264 18.06 -0.26 0.92
N GLU A 265 16.95 0.30 0.41
CA GLU A 265 16.70 0.36 -1.05
C GLU A 265 17.71 1.24 -1.79
N HIS A 266 18.32 2.21 -1.11
CA HIS A 266 19.33 3.10 -1.67
C HIS A 266 20.76 2.80 -1.18
N ASP A 267 20.96 1.69 -0.45
CA ASP A 267 22.26 1.29 0.11
C ASP A 267 22.98 2.42 0.88
N LEU A 268 22.22 3.17 1.68
CA LEU A 268 22.76 4.30 2.42
C LEU A 268 23.61 3.78 3.59
N PRO A 269 24.81 4.35 3.87
CA PRO A 269 25.71 3.93 4.95
C PRO A 269 25.25 4.40 6.35
N VAL A 270 23.97 4.74 6.51
CA VAL A 270 23.40 5.24 7.77
C VAL A 270 23.56 4.19 8.87
N VAL A 271 24.16 4.59 9.98
CA VAL A 271 24.36 3.78 11.19
C VAL A 271 23.34 4.15 12.26
N TYR A 272 23.04 5.43 12.41
CA TYR A 272 22.09 5.93 13.39
C TYR A 272 21.03 6.83 12.75
N VAL A 273 19.79 6.68 13.18
CA VAL A 273 18.68 7.59 12.86
C VAL A 273 18.34 8.38 14.11
N VAL A 274 18.42 9.70 14.02
CA VAL A 274 18.06 10.64 15.08
C VAL A 274 16.70 11.25 14.75
N SER A 275 15.70 11.07 15.61
CA SER A 275 14.33 11.56 15.35
C SER A 275 13.56 11.87 16.64
N PRO A 276 12.52 12.73 16.60
CA PRO A 276 11.66 12.97 17.74
C PRO A 276 10.97 11.69 18.23
N ALA A 277 10.80 11.59 19.55
CA ALA A 277 10.14 10.48 20.24
C ALA A 277 8.95 10.93 21.11
N GLY A 278 8.55 12.20 20.96
CA GLY A 278 7.55 12.87 21.79
C GLY A 278 7.96 14.30 22.08
N ARG A 279 7.22 14.96 22.97
CA ARG A 279 7.59 16.30 23.46
C ARG A 279 8.89 16.20 24.26
N ASP A 280 9.86 17.05 23.94
CA ASP A 280 11.16 17.15 24.62
C ASP A 280 11.88 15.79 24.73
N ARG A 281 11.74 14.94 23.70
CA ARG A 281 12.40 13.64 23.61
C ARG A 281 12.84 13.34 22.18
N TRP A 282 14.09 12.93 22.06
CA TRP A 282 14.72 12.54 20.80
C TRP A 282 15.38 11.18 20.97
N ASN A 283 15.18 10.30 19.99
CA ASN A 283 15.79 8.98 19.95
C ASN A 283 16.98 8.98 19.02
N VAL A 284 17.97 8.15 19.35
CA VAL A 284 19.03 7.67 18.47
C VAL A 284 18.81 6.18 18.29
N LYS A 285 18.32 5.77 17.12
CA LYS A 285 18.07 4.36 16.81
C LYS A 285 19.20 3.83 15.92
N ALA A 286 19.83 2.73 16.33
CA ALA A 286 20.79 2.02 15.51
C ALA A 286 20.09 1.32 14.34
N VAL A 287 20.73 1.36 13.17
CA VAL A 287 20.26 0.70 11.95
C VAL A 287 20.84 -0.71 11.91
N PRO A 288 20.03 -1.73 11.60
CA PRO A 288 20.52 -3.10 11.52
C PRO A 288 21.44 -3.32 10.30
N PRO A 289 22.28 -4.36 10.30
CA PRO A 289 23.14 -4.68 9.15
C PRO A 289 22.31 -5.14 7.95
N THR A 290 21.22 -5.87 8.20
CA THR A 290 20.23 -6.30 7.21
C THR A 290 18.83 -5.90 7.66
N ARG A 291 17.96 -5.57 6.71
CA ARG A 291 16.60 -5.12 7.00
C ARG A 291 15.81 -6.20 7.76
N GLY A 292 15.21 -5.83 8.88
CA GLY A 292 14.46 -6.76 9.74
C GLY A 292 15.30 -7.56 10.74
N ASP A 293 16.63 -7.43 10.75
CA ASP A 293 17.49 -8.08 11.75
C ASP A 293 17.45 -7.38 13.11
N PHE A 294 17.80 -8.12 14.16
CA PHE A 294 17.99 -7.58 15.52
C PHE A 294 19.42 -7.06 15.79
N GLY A 295 20.39 -7.41 14.94
CA GLY A 295 21.76 -6.90 15.02
C GLY A 295 21.85 -5.41 14.66
N GLN A 296 22.98 -4.77 14.92
CA GLN A 296 23.21 -3.34 14.63
C GLN A 296 24.48 -3.16 13.80
N ARG A 297 24.47 -2.26 12.82
CA ARG A 297 25.68 -1.86 12.07
C ARG A 297 26.78 -1.42 13.03
N VAL A 298 26.40 -0.56 13.97
CA VAL A 298 27.19 -0.22 15.16
C VAL A 298 26.23 -0.19 16.34
N SER A 299 26.57 -0.95 17.39
CA SER A 299 25.81 -0.91 18.64
C SER A 299 26.21 0.31 19.45
N LEU A 300 25.25 0.90 20.18
CA LEU A 300 25.56 1.98 21.12
C LEU A 300 26.64 1.54 22.14
N PRO A 301 27.42 2.46 22.73
CA PRO A 301 28.51 2.10 23.64
C PRO A 301 28.10 1.16 24.77
N ASP A 302 28.93 0.17 25.08
CA ASP A 302 28.64 -0.81 26.12
C ASP A 302 28.54 -0.15 27.51
N ALA A 303 29.34 0.89 27.76
CA ALA A 303 29.28 1.67 28.99
C ALA A 303 27.93 2.38 29.23
N TRP A 304 27.12 2.58 28.19
CA TRP A 304 25.80 3.22 28.31
C TRP A 304 24.69 2.19 28.59
N ARG A 305 24.98 0.90 28.41
CA ARG A 305 24.00 -0.19 28.37
C ARG A 305 23.11 -0.20 29.62
N GLY A 306 21.82 0.06 29.43
CA GLY A 306 20.82 0.01 30.50
C GLY A 306 20.87 1.17 31.48
N LEU A 307 21.68 2.20 31.22
CA LEU A 307 21.72 3.41 32.05
C LEU A 307 20.61 4.39 31.67
N GLU A 308 20.20 5.20 32.65
CA GLU A 308 19.20 6.25 32.50
C GLU A 308 19.55 7.48 33.35
N GLY A 309 18.94 8.61 32.99
CA GLY A 309 19.06 9.88 33.71
C GLY A 309 20.50 10.32 34.00
N GLU A 310 20.77 10.74 35.24
CA GLU A 310 22.06 11.28 35.66
C GLU A 310 23.23 10.30 35.47
N ALA A 311 22.99 8.99 35.65
CA ALA A 311 24.01 7.97 35.46
C ALA A 311 24.47 7.91 33.99
N LEU A 312 23.50 7.91 33.06
CA LEU A 312 23.81 7.94 31.64
C LEU A 312 24.44 9.28 31.24
N ALA A 313 23.93 10.40 31.75
CA ALA A 313 24.46 11.73 31.44
C ALA A 313 25.94 11.86 31.86
N LYS A 314 26.28 11.34 33.04
CA LYS A 314 27.66 11.33 33.56
C LYS A 314 28.59 10.47 32.70
N VAL A 315 28.16 9.28 32.29
CA VAL A 315 29.01 8.34 31.52
C VAL A 315 29.12 8.74 30.04
N SER A 316 28.04 9.25 29.46
CA SER A 316 28.03 9.71 28.06
C SER A 316 28.64 11.10 27.86
N GLY A 317 28.68 11.92 28.91
CA GLY A 317 29.04 13.33 28.81
C GLY A 317 27.96 14.20 28.15
N VAL A 318 26.74 13.69 27.99
CA VAL A 318 25.59 14.42 27.43
C VAL A 318 24.61 14.71 28.56
N SER A 319 24.55 15.97 29.00
CA SER A 319 23.83 16.38 30.21
C SER A 319 22.32 16.12 30.18
N ASP A 320 21.72 16.07 28.99
CA ASP A 320 20.30 15.84 28.78
C ASP A 320 19.99 14.41 28.26
N ALA A 321 20.93 13.48 28.40
CA ALA A 321 20.69 12.07 28.10
C ALA A 321 19.59 11.50 29.00
N VAL A 322 18.65 10.76 28.41
CA VAL A 322 17.45 10.26 29.08
C VAL A 322 17.58 8.78 29.40
N PHE A 323 17.92 7.95 28.41
CA PHE A 323 18.03 6.50 28.57
C PHE A 323 18.88 5.86 27.49
N ALA A 324 19.41 4.66 27.75
CA ALA A 324 20.05 3.80 26.78
C ALA A 324 19.60 2.35 27.00
N HIS A 325 19.08 1.72 25.95
CA HIS A 325 18.48 0.39 26.05
C HIS A 325 19.54 -0.68 26.36
N PRO A 326 19.26 -1.69 27.21
CA PRO A 326 20.21 -2.76 27.54
C PRO A 326 20.68 -3.59 26.35
N ALA A 327 19.88 -3.66 25.27
CA ALA A 327 20.28 -4.32 24.02
C ALA A 327 21.02 -3.38 23.04
N ARG A 328 21.35 -2.15 23.45
CA ARG A 328 22.24 -1.21 22.75
C ARG A 328 21.79 -0.79 21.33
N PHE A 329 20.50 -0.96 21.01
CA PHE A 329 19.93 -0.56 19.71
C PHE A 329 19.26 0.82 19.73
N ILE A 330 18.98 1.40 20.90
CA ILE A 330 18.36 2.72 21.01
C ILE A 330 18.77 3.43 22.30
N CYS A 331 19.00 4.73 22.21
CA CYS A 331 19.10 5.64 23.34
C CYS A 331 18.33 6.92 23.04
N GLY A 332 18.23 7.83 24.01
CA GLY A 332 17.57 9.10 23.79
C GLY A 332 18.09 10.23 24.68
N ALA A 333 17.80 11.45 24.24
CA ALA A 333 18.09 12.70 24.94
C ALA A 333 16.85 13.60 24.94
N ALA A 334 16.83 14.62 25.81
CA ALA A 334 15.71 15.56 25.86
C ALA A 334 15.69 16.51 24.65
N SER A 335 16.86 16.82 24.08
CA SER A 335 17.00 17.72 22.94
C SER A 335 17.55 17.03 21.68
N LYS A 336 17.27 17.65 20.52
CA LYS A 336 17.88 17.27 19.23
C LYS A 336 19.41 17.30 19.31
N ALA A 337 19.96 18.36 19.91
CA ALA A 337 21.40 18.56 20.02
C ALA A 337 22.05 17.45 20.87
N GLY A 338 21.42 17.10 22.00
CA GLY A 338 21.85 15.98 22.84
C GLY A 338 21.85 14.65 22.09
N ALA A 339 20.75 14.35 21.39
CA ALA A 339 20.64 13.09 20.63
C ALA A 339 21.66 13.00 19.48
N VAL A 340 21.87 14.09 18.73
CA VAL A 340 22.92 14.15 17.70
C VAL A 340 24.30 13.94 18.34
N ARG A 341 24.58 14.58 19.48
CA ARG A 341 25.85 14.40 20.19
C ARG A 341 26.06 12.96 20.66
N MET A 342 25.01 12.30 21.16
CA MET A 342 25.09 10.88 21.54
C MET A 342 25.39 10.00 20.32
N ALA A 343 24.75 10.23 19.17
CA ALA A 343 25.01 9.47 17.95
C ALA A 343 26.47 9.65 17.47
N THR A 344 27.00 10.87 17.52
CA THR A 344 28.40 11.18 17.16
C THR A 344 29.37 10.48 18.11
N LEU A 345 29.18 10.62 19.44
CA LEU A 345 30.03 9.97 20.43
C LEU A 345 30.04 8.45 20.30
N ALA A 346 28.88 7.85 19.98
CA ALA A 346 28.78 6.42 19.76
C ALA A 346 29.68 5.95 18.59
N LEU A 347 29.73 6.71 17.49
CA LEU A 347 30.62 6.43 16.35
C LEU A 347 32.10 6.65 16.70
N GLU A 348 32.41 7.70 17.48
CA GLU A 348 33.78 8.00 17.91
C GLU A 348 34.33 6.90 18.84
N ILE A 349 33.52 6.44 19.80
CA ILE A 349 33.88 5.35 20.72
C ILE A 349 34.11 4.04 19.96
N ASP A 350 33.23 3.72 19.00
CA ASP A 350 33.37 2.54 18.16
C ASP A 350 34.66 2.59 17.32
N ALA A 351 34.93 3.72 16.67
CA ALA A 351 36.15 3.92 15.88
C ALA A 351 37.43 3.83 16.73
N ALA A 352 37.40 4.31 17.98
CA ALA A 352 38.52 4.20 18.91
C ALA A 352 38.73 2.78 19.46
N ALA A 353 37.67 1.96 19.48
CA ALA A 353 37.72 0.56 19.92
C ALA A 353 38.13 -0.42 18.80
N ALA A 354 38.04 0.00 17.54
CA ALA A 354 38.51 -0.80 16.41
C ALA A 354 40.05 -0.98 16.49
N PRO A 355 40.57 -2.21 16.36
CA PRO A 355 42.02 -2.42 16.29
C PRO A 355 42.61 -1.60 15.15
N SER A 356 43.75 -0.95 15.38
CA SER A 356 44.51 -0.29 14.30
C SER A 356 44.77 -1.32 13.21
N ALA A 357 44.19 -1.11 12.03
CA ALA A 357 44.33 -2.00 10.87
C ALA A 357 45.77 -2.06 10.36
#